data_AF-A0A534R5D2-F1
#
_entry.id   AF-A0A534R5D2-F1
#
_cell.length_a   1.000
_cell.length_b   1.000
_cell.length_c   1.000
_cell.angle_alpha   90.00
_cell.angle_beta   90.00
_cell.angle_gamma   90.00
#
_symmetry.space_group_name_H-M   'P 1'
#
loop_
_entity.id
_entity.type
_entity.pdbx_description
1 polymer ?
#
loop_
_entity_poly.entity_id
_entity_poly.type
_entity_poly.pdbx_seq_one_letter_code
_entity_poly.pdbx_strand_id
1 'polypeptide(L)' 'MEPDALGGAGSAPGQSGSSLPVSRSFVVQFTSDTAPTSQCFRGRVEHIDSGRSQRFDSLDNLVAFLTEALEANESEEQG' A
#
# COMPACT_ATOMS: atom_id res chain seq x y z
N MET A 1 52.28 -0.57 12.26
CA MET A 1 51.67 -1.90 12.26
C MET A 1 50.30 -1.73 11.62
N GLU A 2 50.25 -1.82 10.29
CA GLU A 2 48.99 -1.76 9.54
C GLU A 2 48.45 -3.18 9.40
N PRO A 3 47.19 -3.46 9.76
CA PRO A 3 46.59 -4.74 9.43
C PRO A 3 46.19 -4.78 7.96
N ASP A 4 46.87 -5.66 7.25
CA ASP A 4 46.58 -6.18 5.91
C ASP A 4 45.21 -6.87 5.85
N ALA A 5 44.66 -6.91 4.64
CA ALA A 5 43.29 -7.22 4.26
C ALA A 5 42.63 -8.46 4.90
N LEU A 6 41.33 -8.34 5.18
CA LEU A 6 40.40 -9.47 5.18
C LEU A 6 39.01 -9.07 4.68
N GLY A 7 38.56 -9.77 3.63
CA GLY A 7 37.20 -10.28 3.59
C GLY A 7 36.16 -9.42 2.90
N GLY A 8 36.15 -9.46 1.56
CA GLY A 8 34.90 -9.32 0.82
C GLY A 8 33.99 -10.52 1.11
N ALA A 9 32.93 -10.33 1.88
CA ALA A 9 31.74 -11.18 1.97
C ALA A 9 30.69 -10.44 2.83
N GLY A 10 29.49 -10.10 2.38
CA GLY A 10 28.90 -10.17 1.06
C GLY A 10 27.81 -9.10 0.98
N SER A 11 27.71 -8.41 -0.15
CA SER A 11 26.49 -7.71 -0.50
C SER A 11 25.40 -8.78 -0.57
N ALA A 12 24.51 -8.85 0.40
CA ALA A 12 23.34 -9.71 0.29
C ALA A 12 22.52 -9.26 -0.93
N PRO A 13 22.40 -10.05 -2.01
CA PRO A 13 21.44 -9.76 -3.06
C PRO A 13 20.10 -10.34 -2.58
N GLY A 14 19.35 -9.54 -1.83
CA GLY A 14 18.06 -9.91 -1.28
C GLY A 14 17.54 -8.74 -0.47
N GLN A 15 16.99 -7.72 -1.10
CA GLN A 15 15.71 -7.83 -1.76
C GLN A 15 15.61 -6.73 -2.81
N SER A 16 15.78 -7.08 -4.09
CA SER A 16 15.01 -6.39 -5.13
C SER A 16 13.58 -6.93 -5.03
N GLY A 17 12.94 -6.73 -3.87
CA GLY A 17 11.51 -6.90 -3.76
C GLY A 17 10.94 -5.92 -4.76
N SER A 18 10.31 -6.43 -5.81
CA SER A 18 9.57 -5.63 -6.78
C SER A 18 8.75 -4.62 -5.99
N SER A 19 9.20 -3.36 -5.95
CA SER A 19 8.47 -2.33 -5.25
C SER A 19 7.11 -2.27 -5.91
N LEU A 20 6.06 -2.53 -5.12
CA LEU A 20 4.71 -2.36 -5.61
C LEU A 20 4.58 -0.93 -6.14
N PRO A 21 3.92 -0.73 -7.29
CA PRO A 21 3.70 0.61 -7.80
C PRO A 21 2.92 1.41 -6.76
N VAL A 22 3.47 2.54 -6.36
CA VAL A 22 2.89 3.42 -5.32
C VAL A 22 1.49 3.86 -5.74
N SER A 23 1.30 4.09 -7.04
CA SER A 23 0.05 4.47 -7.69
C SER A 23 -1.05 3.40 -7.68
N ARG A 24 -0.74 2.19 -7.20
CA ARG A 24 -1.73 1.12 -6.93
C ARG A 24 -1.65 0.62 -5.50
N SER A 25 -1.04 1.41 -4.61
CA SER A 25 -0.81 1.07 -3.22
C SER A 25 -1.75 1.85 -2.31
N PHE A 26 -2.41 1.13 -1.40
CA PHE A 26 -3.39 1.68 -0.48
C PHE A 26 -3.10 1.24 0.95
N VAL A 27 -3.33 2.13 1.92
CA VAL A 27 -3.33 1.79 3.34
C VAL A 27 -4.77 1.74 3.82
N VAL A 28 -5.17 0.60 4.37
CA VAL A 28 -6.49 0.39 4.98
C VAL A 28 -6.32 0.21 6.47
N GLN A 29 -6.90 1.11 7.25
CA GLN A 29 -6.94 1.04 8.70
C GLN A 29 -8.37 0.70 9.14
N PHE A 30 -8.54 -0.47 9.75
CA PHE A 30 -9.79 -0.86 10.40
C PHE A 30 -9.87 -0.30 11.82
N THR A 31 -11.06 0.09 12.25
CA THR A 31 -11.32 0.45 13.64
C THR A 31 -11.56 -0.80 14.49
N SER A 32 -11.42 -0.68 15.82
CA SER A 32 -11.71 -1.76 16.77
C SER A 32 -13.18 -2.25 16.75
N ASP A 33 -14.07 -1.50 16.09
CA ASP A 33 -15.49 -1.82 15.89
C ASP A 33 -15.73 -2.70 14.65
N THR A 34 -14.67 -3.00 13.88
CA THR A 34 -14.77 -3.89 12.72
C THR A 34 -15.04 -5.32 13.18
N ALA A 35 -16.22 -5.83 12.83
CA ALA A 35 -16.65 -7.18 13.10
C ALA A 35 -16.84 -7.92 11.76
N PRO A 36 -15.79 -8.58 11.23
CA PRO A 36 -15.84 -9.22 9.92
C PRO A 36 -16.89 -10.34 9.86
N THR A 37 -17.13 -11.03 10.99
CA THR A 37 -18.19 -12.04 11.14
C THR A 37 -19.60 -11.46 11.07
N SER A 38 -19.77 -10.15 11.27
CA SER A 38 -21.06 -9.44 11.23
C SER A 38 -21.17 -8.53 10.01
N GLN A 39 -20.28 -8.64 9.01
CA GLN A 39 -20.20 -7.75 7.84
C GLN A 39 -20.05 -6.26 8.18
N CYS A 40 -19.63 -5.92 9.40
CA CYS A 40 -19.39 -4.55 9.81
C CYS A 40 -17.92 -4.23 9.54
N PHE A 41 -17.66 -3.41 8.52
CA PHE A 41 -16.31 -3.02 8.11
C PHE A 41 -16.16 -1.53 8.25
N ARG A 42 -15.58 -1.07 9.35
CA ARG A 42 -15.40 0.37 9.60
C ARG A 42 -13.93 0.73 9.63
N GLY A 43 -13.56 1.75 8.89
CA GLY A 43 -12.16 2.12 8.77
C GLY A 43 -11.91 3.38 7.97
N ARG A 44 -10.64 3.57 7.64
CA ARG A 44 -10.16 4.60 6.72
C ARG A 44 -9.26 3.95 5.69
N VAL A 45 -9.43 4.33 4.44
CA VAL A 45 -8.54 3.99 3.33
C VAL A 45 -7.80 5.26 2.89
N GLU A 46 -6.55 5.10 2.49
CA GLU A 46 -5.71 6.16 1.92
C GLU A 46 -4.96 5.62 0.71
N HIS A 47 -5.02 6.35 -0.40
CA HIS A 47 -4.20 6.10 -1.58
C HIS A 47 -2.84 6.76 -1.37
N ILE A 48 -1.75 5.99 -1.51
CA ILE A 48 -0.42 6.46 -1.13
C ILE A 48 0.14 7.47 -2.12
N ASP A 49 -0.15 7.31 -3.40
CA ASP A 49 0.34 8.21 -4.44
C ASP A 49 -0.37 9.57 -4.41
N SER A 50 -1.71 9.57 -4.44
CA SER A 50 -2.49 10.81 -4.45
C SER A 50 -2.73 11.43 -3.06
N GLY A 51 -2.45 10.69 -1.98
CA GLY A 51 -2.74 11.10 -0.60
C GLY A 51 -4.25 11.21 -0.28
N ARG A 52 -5.13 10.84 -1.21
CA ARG A 52 -6.58 10.90 -1.03
C ARG A 52 -7.00 9.87 0.01
N SER A 53 -7.89 10.27 0.91
CA SER A 53 -8.37 9.37 1.97
C SER A 53 -9.87 9.45 2.18
N GLN A 54 -10.45 8.33 2.58
CA GLN A 54 -11.88 8.21 2.82
C GLN A 54 -12.15 7.28 4.01
N ARG A 55 -13.17 7.61 4.81
CA ARG A 55 -13.71 6.68 5.81
C ARG A 55 -14.76 5.80 5.17
N PHE A 56 -14.74 4.51 5.49
CA PHE A 56 -15.74 3.55 5.06
C PHE A 56 -16.37 2.88 6.28
N ASP A 57 -17.65 2.55 6.18
CA ASP A 57 -18.43 1.78 7.17
C ASP A 57 -18.90 0.42 6.61
N SER A 58 -18.63 0.18 5.33
CA SER A 58 -19.03 -1.01 4.58
C SER A 58 -17.95 -1.41 3.59
N LEU A 59 -17.87 -2.70 3.24
CA LEU A 59 -16.93 -3.20 2.25
C LEU A 59 -17.21 -2.63 0.85
N ASP A 60 -18.48 -2.43 0.50
CA ASP A 60 -18.91 -1.81 -0.76
C ASP A 60 -18.30 -0.42 -0.94
N ASN A 61 -18.39 0.43 0.10
CA ASN A 61 -17.76 1.76 0.11
C ASN A 61 -16.24 1.70 -0.08
N LEU A 62 -15.56 0.71 0.52
CA LEU A 62 -14.12 0.52 0.34
C LEU A 62 -13.80 0.13 -1.13
N VAL A 63 -14.54 -0.81 -1.71
CA VAL A 63 -14.33 -1.26 -3.09
C VAL A 63 -14.61 -0.14 -4.09
N ALA A 64 -15.67 0.65 -3.86
CA ALA A 64 -15.98 1.82 -4.68
C ALA A 64 -14.80 2.82 -4.69
N PHE A 65 -14.23 3.13 -3.52
CA PHE A 65 -13.06 4.02 -3.43
C PHE A 65 -11.84 3.47 -4.17
N LEU A 66 -11.53 2.18 -4.00
CA LEU A 66 -10.40 1.54 -4.70
C LEU A 66 -10.58 1.61 -6.22
N THR A 67 -11.80 1.37 -6.70
CA THR A 67 -12.13 1.43 -8.13
C THR A 67 -11.93 2.84 -8.67
N GLU A 68 -12.52 3.85 -8.03
CA GLU A 68 -12.36 5.25 -8.44
C GLU A 68 -10.89 5.70 -8.45
N ALA A 69 -10.11 5.28 -7.45
CA ALA A 69 -8.70 5.66 -7.36
C ALA A 69 -7.84 5.00 -8.44
N LEU A 70 -8.15 3.75 -8.79
CA LEU A 70 -7.45 3.03 -9.86
C LEU A 70 -7.80 3.61 -11.25
N GLU A 71 -9.08 3.91 -11.52
CA GLU A 71 -9.50 4.50 -12.80
C GLU A 71 -8.95 5.92 -13.00
N ALA A 72 -8.87 6.71 -11.92
CA ALA A 72 -8.24 8.02 -11.95
C ALA A 72 -6.75 7.92 -12.33
N ASN A 73 -6.03 6.94 -11.78
CA ASN A 73 -4.60 6.75 -12.07
C ASN A 73 -4.34 6.27 -13.50
N GLU A 74 -5.17 5.37 -14.03
CA GLU A 74 -5.04 4.91 -15.42
C GLU A 74 -5.19 6.05 -16.42
N SER A 75 -5.97 7.08 -16.09
CA SER A 75 -6.18 8.26 -16.92
C SER A 75 -4.94 9.17 -17.00
N GLU A 76 -4.07 9.14 -15.98
CA GLU A 76 -2.85 9.96 -15.92
C GLU A 76 -1.64 9.25 -16.55
N GLU A 77 -1.62 7.91 -16.52
CA GLU A 77 -0.56 7.08 -17.12
C GLU A 77 -0.62 7.00 -18.66
N GLN A 78 -1.73 7.45 -19.27
CA GLN A 78 -1.98 7.39 -20.73
C GLN A 78 -2.00 8.78 -21.41
N GLY A 79 -1.58 9.83 -20.70
CA GLY A 79 -1.50 11.22 -21.19
C GLY A 79 -0.11 11.66 -21.65
#